data_AF-A0A7I9VH99-F1
#
_entry.id   AF-A0A7I9VH99-F1
#
_cell.length_a   1.000
_cell.length_b   1.000
_cell.length_c   1.000
_cell.angle_alpha   90.00
_cell.angle_beta   90.00
_cell.angle_gamma   90.00
#
_symmetry.space_group_name_H-M   'P 1'
#
loop_
_entity.id
_entity.type
_entity.pdbx_description
1 polymer ?
#
loop_
_entity_poly.entity_id
_entity_poly.type
_entity_poly.pdbx_seq_one_letter_code
_entity_poly.pdbx_strand_id
1 'polypeptide(L)'
;MTRRLSVLACLACAPALAAAQVVVSESTGSGTVYINSGECNNAPADTLSLQWSVTTTAASYDLYVSDTAGCPIPSTNTNTNAHTNSFVTGVASSSYTGITAATLLSKVPIQCTSTTNSVAYICVFAAGTNANSGSPLATGSVQLDLASPAKPNLLSLTPGDGSLNANWDLGTGSAAAGTIGSANSFRVHYAPADGSAAQQYREFTGASTRSGRVTGLTNNVPYTVTVTALTIGGNESLPSDPITGSPIPVDDFWRLYQNAGGREQGGCASGAAGLAALVALAPLVLRRKRRRP
;
A
#
# COMPACT_ATOMS: atom_id res chain seq x y z
N MET A 1 36.84 2.34 -30.72
CA MET A 1 37.25 3.62 -30.11
C MET A 1 36.01 4.40 -29.76
N THR A 2 35.76 4.47 -28.47
CA THR A 2 34.65 5.09 -27.76
C THR A 2 34.76 6.61 -27.79
N ARG A 3 33.72 7.32 -28.25
CA ARG A 3 33.54 8.74 -27.95
C ARG A 3 32.21 8.93 -27.22
N ARG A 4 32.34 9.04 -25.90
CA ARG A 4 31.32 9.51 -24.97
C ARG A 4 31.10 11.00 -25.25
N LEU A 5 29.88 11.38 -25.60
CA LEU A 5 29.42 12.78 -25.56
C LEU A 5 28.49 12.88 -24.35
N SER A 6 29.05 13.41 -23.28
CA SER A 6 28.36 13.71 -22.03
C SER A 6 27.46 14.91 -22.26
N VAL A 7 26.14 14.70 -22.31
CA VAL A 7 25.16 15.79 -22.19
C VAL A 7 25.05 16.13 -20.71
N LEU A 8 25.75 17.18 -20.30
CA LEU A 8 25.60 17.82 -19.00
C LEU A 8 24.28 18.60 -19.03
N ALA A 9 23.17 17.95 -18.66
CA ALA A 9 21.93 18.66 -18.39
C ALA A 9 22.07 19.34 -17.02
N CYS A 10 22.30 20.66 -17.03
CA CYS A 10 22.12 21.51 -15.88
C CYS A 10 20.68 21.34 -15.34
N LEU A 11 20.51 20.53 -14.29
CA LEU A 11 19.39 20.67 -13.38
C LEU A 11 19.53 22.04 -12.72
N ALA A 12 18.88 23.04 -13.31
CA ALA A 12 18.55 24.25 -12.59
C ALA A 12 17.64 23.83 -11.43
N CYS A 13 18.18 23.84 -10.21
CA CYS A 13 17.39 23.96 -9.00
C CYS A 13 16.63 25.29 -9.09
N ALA A 14 15.43 25.26 -9.68
CA ALA A 14 14.45 26.28 -9.38
C ALA A 14 14.19 26.18 -7.87
N PRO A 15 14.38 27.25 -7.08
CA PRO A 15 13.74 27.29 -5.79
C PRO A 15 12.25 27.27 -6.11
N ALA A 16 11.59 26.14 -5.90
CA ALA A 16 10.15 26.14 -5.81
C ALA A 16 9.83 27.23 -4.78
N LEU A 17 9.08 28.26 -5.17
CA LEU A 17 8.47 29.16 -4.18
C LEU A 17 7.74 28.23 -3.22
N ALA A 18 8.27 28.09 -2.00
CA ALA A 18 7.61 27.31 -0.97
C ALA A 18 6.36 28.09 -0.60
N ALA A 19 5.24 27.77 -1.26
CA ALA A 19 3.94 28.23 -0.84
C ALA A 19 3.73 27.77 0.61
N ALA A 20 3.08 28.62 1.42
CA ALA A 20 2.81 28.26 2.79
C ALA A 20 1.92 27.01 2.83
N GLN A 21 2.43 25.95 3.44
CA GLN A 21 1.81 24.61 3.39
C GLN A 21 1.96 23.91 4.74
N VAL A 22 0.99 23.05 5.02
CA VAL A 22 1.07 22.07 6.11
C VAL A 22 1.26 20.69 5.48
N VAL A 23 2.32 20.01 5.91
CA VAL A 23 2.58 18.59 5.63
C VAL A 23 2.06 17.78 6.80
N VAL A 24 1.23 16.80 6.49
CA VAL A 24 0.69 15.83 7.46
C VAL A 24 1.42 14.51 7.24
N SER A 25 1.82 13.88 8.33
CA SER A 25 2.47 12.57 8.33
C SER A 25 1.92 11.73 9.48
N GLU A 26 1.82 10.42 9.29
CA GLU A 26 1.49 9.46 10.35
C GLU A 26 2.75 8.84 10.92
N SER A 27 2.68 8.37 12.17
CA SER A 27 3.75 7.58 12.80
C SER A 27 4.17 6.33 11.99
N THR A 28 3.30 5.87 11.09
CA THR A 28 3.53 4.71 10.20
C THR A 28 4.14 5.08 8.84
N GLY A 29 4.25 6.37 8.50
CA GLY A 29 5.13 6.86 7.42
C GLY A 29 4.63 6.77 5.98
N SER A 30 3.32 6.69 5.72
CA SER A 30 2.80 6.73 4.35
C SER A 30 2.70 8.18 3.83
N GLY A 31 3.27 8.48 2.66
CA GLY A 31 3.39 9.85 2.12
C GLY A 31 2.05 10.55 1.79
N THR A 32 0.94 9.81 1.77
CA THR A 32 -0.44 10.33 1.76
C THR A 32 -1.16 9.72 2.95
N VAL A 33 -1.40 10.55 3.96
CA VAL A 33 -2.08 10.22 5.22
C VAL A 33 -3.57 9.97 4.93
N TYR A 34 -4.00 8.72 5.17
CA TYR A 34 -5.39 8.30 5.10
C TYR A 34 -5.84 7.93 6.51
N ILE A 35 -6.72 8.73 7.10
CA ILE A 35 -7.34 8.34 8.36
C ILE A 35 -8.40 7.30 8.07
N ASN A 36 -8.20 6.10 8.60
CA ASN A 36 -9.14 5.01 8.48
C ASN A 36 -10.22 5.01 9.58
N SER A 37 -11.24 4.17 9.42
CA SER A 37 -12.34 4.08 10.38
C SER A 37 -11.88 3.64 11.78
N GLY A 38 -10.82 2.83 11.85
CA GLY A 38 -10.20 2.41 13.10
C GLY A 38 -9.54 3.58 13.84
N GLU A 39 -8.65 4.30 13.16
CA GLU A 39 -7.94 5.46 13.70
C GLU A 39 -8.90 6.57 14.13
N CYS A 40 -9.97 6.77 13.36
CA CYS A 40 -11.06 7.69 13.72
C CYS A 40 -11.71 7.30 15.07
N ASN A 41 -11.82 6.00 15.36
CA ASN A 41 -12.34 5.46 16.62
C ASN A 41 -11.24 5.22 17.69
N ASN A 42 -10.03 5.76 17.52
CA ASN A 42 -8.83 5.54 18.36
C ASN A 42 -8.32 4.07 18.42
N ALA A 43 -8.49 3.29 17.35
CA ALA A 43 -8.04 1.89 17.31
C ALA A 43 -7.54 1.45 15.91
N PRO A 44 -6.23 1.24 15.69
CA PRO A 44 -5.11 1.47 16.61
C PRO A 44 -4.90 2.97 16.88
N ALA A 45 -4.26 3.29 18.01
CA ALA A 45 -3.95 4.66 18.38
C ALA A 45 -2.72 5.17 17.60
N ASP A 46 -2.90 5.41 16.30
CA ASP A 46 -1.89 6.09 15.49
C ASP A 46 -1.90 7.60 15.76
N THR A 47 -0.71 8.21 15.66
CA THR A 47 -0.52 9.63 15.92
C THR A 47 -0.10 10.36 14.66
N LEU A 48 -0.66 11.55 14.48
CA LEU A 48 -0.31 12.47 13.41
C LEU A 48 0.82 13.39 13.85
N SER A 49 1.69 13.68 12.90
CA SER A 49 2.73 14.68 12.93
C SER A 49 2.43 15.73 11.86
N LEU A 50 2.36 16.97 12.30
CA LEU A 50 2.06 18.15 11.51
C LEU A 50 3.32 18.99 11.42
N GLN A 51 3.73 19.34 10.21
CA GLN A 51 4.82 20.27 9.96
C GLN A 51 4.32 21.36 9.03
N TRP A 52 4.70 22.61 9.26
CA TRP A 52 4.26 23.70 8.41
C TRP A 52 5.37 24.66 8.05
N SER A 53 5.20 25.29 6.90
CA SER A 53 6.03 26.40 6.45
C SER A 53 5.11 27.59 6.18
N VAL A 54 5.52 28.76 6.64
CA VAL A 54 4.76 30.01 6.53
C VAL A 54 5.66 31.10 5.96
N THR A 55 5.10 32.02 5.21
CA THR A 55 5.84 33.16 4.63
C THR A 55 6.15 34.24 5.66
N THR A 56 5.35 34.33 6.72
CA THR A 56 5.52 35.27 7.83
C THR A 56 5.62 34.49 9.13
N THR A 57 6.76 34.59 9.81
CA THR A 57 7.00 33.90 11.08
C THR A 57 6.24 34.58 12.21
N ALA A 58 5.54 33.79 13.02
CA ALA A 58 4.97 34.21 14.29
C ALA A 58 5.81 33.66 15.46
N ALA A 59 5.73 34.30 16.62
CA ALA A 59 6.38 33.80 17.84
C ALA A 59 5.78 32.47 18.33
N SER A 60 4.49 32.27 18.05
CA SER A 60 3.79 31.01 18.26
C SER A 60 2.59 30.88 17.30
N TYR A 61 2.09 29.66 17.17
CA TYR A 61 1.03 29.27 16.23
C TYR A 61 -0.14 28.58 16.94
N ASP A 62 -1.35 28.81 16.45
CA ASP A 62 -2.55 28.08 16.83
C ASP A 62 -3.01 27.22 15.64
N LEU A 63 -3.40 25.97 15.93
CA LEU A 63 -3.83 25.00 14.93
C LEU A 63 -5.33 24.73 15.05
N TYR A 64 -5.98 24.75 13.89
CA TYR A 64 -7.41 24.54 13.72
C TYR A 64 -7.67 23.51 12.64
N VAL A 65 -8.87 22.92 12.69
CA VAL A 65 -9.35 21.98 11.67
C VAL A 65 -10.69 22.45 11.12
N SER A 66 -10.91 22.19 9.83
CA SER A 66 -12.15 22.49 9.10
C SER A 66 -12.51 21.30 8.21
N ASP A 67 -13.79 21.15 7.89
CA ASP A 67 -14.30 20.24 6.87
C ASP A 67 -14.36 20.87 5.46
N THR A 68 -13.93 22.13 5.34
CA THR A 68 -13.98 22.89 4.08
C THR A 68 -12.61 23.42 3.67
N ALA A 69 -12.32 23.29 2.37
CA ALA A 69 -11.07 23.74 1.77
C ALA A 69 -10.84 25.24 2.00
N GLY A 70 -9.58 25.61 2.24
CA GLY A 70 -9.18 27.00 2.46
C GLY A 70 -9.49 27.53 3.86
N CYS A 71 -10.05 26.71 4.75
CA CYS A 71 -10.32 27.07 6.15
C CYS A 71 -11.14 28.37 6.26
N PRO A 72 -12.41 28.36 5.80
CA PRO A 72 -13.23 29.55 5.83
C PRO A 72 -13.55 29.98 7.26
N ILE A 73 -13.53 31.29 7.51
CA ILE A 73 -13.90 31.87 8.80
C ILE A 73 -15.42 31.79 9.05
N PRO A 74 -15.88 31.64 10.31
CA PRO A 74 -17.31 31.66 10.60
C PRO A 74 -17.88 33.07 10.36
N SER A 75 -18.81 33.21 9.41
CA SER A 75 -19.66 34.41 9.33
C SER A 75 -20.88 34.22 10.23
N THR A 76 -21.28 35.28 10.94
CA THR A 76 -22.33 35.32 11.96
C THR A 76 -23.68 34.74 11.48
N ASN A 77 -23.83 33.41 11.47
CA ASN A 77 -25.08 32.62 11.53
C ASN A 77 -25.38 31.62 10.39
N THR A 78 -24.47 31.31 9.46
CA THR A 78 -24.78 30.30 8.40
C THR A 78 -23.65 29.37 7.98
N ASN A 79 -22.40 29.59 8.40
CA ASN A 79 -21.29 28.78 7.94
C ASN A 79 -20.95 27.67 8.94
N THR A 80 -21.71 26.57 8.92
CA THR A 80 -21.47 25.37 9.74
C THR A 80 -20.12 24.70 9.46
N ASN A 81 -19.49 25.09 8.36
CA ASN A 81 -18.30 24.45 7.80
C ASN A 81 -17.00 25.26 8.04
N ALA A 82 -17.09 26.31 8.86
CA ALA A 82 -15.94 27.13 9.23
C ALA A 82 -15.02 26.39 10.21
N HIS A 83 -13.73 26.78 10.29
CA HIS A 83 -12.87 26.31 11.38
C HIS A 83 -13.39 26.88 12.70
N THR A 84 -14.09 26.04 13.45
CA THR A 84 -14.78 26.49 14.68
C THR A 84 -13.97 26.19 15.94
N ASN A 85 -13.01 25.27 15.85
CA ASN A 85 -12.37 24.70 17.02
C ASN A 85 -10.85 24.57 16.84
N SER A 86 -10.10 25.21 17.74
CA SER A 86 -8.67 24.93 17.90
C SER A 86 -8.48 23.57 18.55
N PHE A 87 -7.44 22.86 18.11
CA PHE A 87 -7.00 21.61 18.74
C PHE A 87 -5.60 21.71 19.36
N VAL A 88 -4.80 22.73 18.99
CA VAL A 88 -3.57 23.11 19.68
C VAL A 88 -3.45 24.64 19.68
N THR A 89 -2.99 25.21 20.79
CA THR A 89 -2.69 26.65 20.90
C THR A 89 -1.25 26.91 21.35
N GLY A 90 -0.69 28.04 20.93
CA GLY A 90 0.57 28.56 21.44
C GLY A 90 1.83 27.77 21.08
N VAL A 91 1.86 27.09 19.93
CA VAL A 91 3.01 26.28 19.51
C VAL A 91 4.17 27.18 19.04
N ALA A 92 5.31 27.15 19.73
CA ALA A 92 6.49 27.96 19.40
C ALA A 92 7.36 27.38 18.26
N SER A 93 7.11 26.12 17.87
CA SER A 93 7.78 25.41 16.76
C SER A 93 6.92 25.37 15.50
N SER A 94 7.54 25.16 14.33
CA SER A 94 6.81 24.91 13.07
C SER A 94 6.38 23.46 12.88
N SER A 95 6.17 22.75 13.98
CA SER A 95 5.77 21.35 14.01
C SER A 95 5.01 21.01 15.28
N TYR A 96 4.11 20.05 15.19
CA TYR A 96 3.37 19.47 16.31
C TYR A 96 3.17 17.97 16.08
N THR A 97 3.40 17.15 17.10
CA THR A 97 3.34 15.69 17.01
C THR A 97 2.51 15.12 18.14
N GLY A 98 1.89 13.95 17.93
CA GLY A 98 1.21 13.21 19.00
C GLY A 98 -0.28 13.48 19.12
N ILE A 99 -0.91 14.12 18.11
CA ILE A 99 -2.37 14.20 18.04
C ILE A 99 -2.96 12.94 17.43
N THR A 100 -4.03 12.41 18.01
CA THR A 100 -4.77 11.29 17.42
C THR A 100 -5.78 11.79 16.39
N ALA A 101 -6.08 10.96 15.40
CA ALA A 101 -7.12 11.23 14.41
C ALA A 101 -8.48 11.54 15.07
N ALA A 102 -8.89 10.78 16.10
CA ALA A 102 -10.14 11.03 16.81
C ALA A 102 -10.17 12.40 17.50
N THR A 103 -9.06 12.84 18.09
CA THR A 103 -8.97 14.16 18.72
C THR A 103 -9.17 15.27 17.69
N LEU A 104 -8.51 15.15 16.54
CA LEU A 104 -8.65 16.07 15.43
C LEU A 104 -10.09 16.07 14.88
N LEU A 105 -10.66 14.90 14.61
CA LEU A 105 -11.98 14.78 14.00
C LEU A 105 -13.12 15.14 14.96
N SER A 106 -12.92 15.05 16.28
CA SER A 106 -13.91 15.52 17.28
C SER A 106 -14.24 17.02 17.17
N LYS A 107 -13.43 17.79 16.44
CA LYS A 107 -13.55 19.24 16.27
C LYS A 107 -14.31 19.65 15.01
N VAL A 108 -14.63 18.71 14.13
CA VAL A 108 -15.39 18.90 12.88
C VAL A 108 -16.63 17.99 12.88
N PRO A 109 -17.68 18.31 12.11
CA PRO A 109 -18.90 17.50 12.07
C PRO A 109 -18.76 16.20 11.25
N ILE A 110 -17.58 15.57 11.27
CA ILE A 110 -17.29 14.33 10.54
C ILE A 110 -17.48 13.14 11.47
N GLN A 111 -18.33 12.19 11.05
CA GLN A 111 -18.60 10.97 11.82
C GLN A 111 -17.72 9.82 11.31
N CYS A 112 -17.15 9.02 12.21
CA CYS A 112 -16.31 7.86 11.87
C CYS A 112 -17.05 6.72 11.13
N THR A 113 -18.36 6.83 10.99
CA THR A 113 -19.23 5.90 10.25
C THR A 113 -19.60 6.41 8.86
N SER A 114 -19.06 7.57 8.45
CA SER A 114 -19.38 8.16 7.16
C SER A 114 -18.90 7.26 6.02
N THR A 115 -19.76 7.10 5.01
CA THR A 115 -19.42 6.41 3.76
C THR A 115 -19.09 7.38 2.63
N THR A 116 -19.06 8.68 2.90
CA THR A 116 -18.75 9.72 1.92
C THR A 116 -17.28 10.11 1.99
N ASN A 117 -16.71 10.46 0.82
CA ASN A 117 -15.38 11.07 0.81
C ASN A 117 -15.41 12.31 1.69
N SER A 118 -14.55 12.33 2.67
CA SER A 118 -14.45 13.43 3.61
C SER A 118 -12.99 13.82 3.68
N VAL A 119 -12.74 15.12 3.74
CA VAL A 119 -11.39 15.67 3.83
C VAL A 119 -11.40 16.61 5.02
N ALA A 120 -10.48 16.41 5.95
CA ALA A 120 -10.24 17.39 7.00
C ALA A 120 -9.09 18.29 6.59
N TYR A 121 -9.29 19.59 6.71
CA TYR A 121 -8.32 20.62 6.38
C TYR A 121 -7.71 21.16 7.64
N ILE A 122 -6.38 21.28 7.65
CA ILE A 122 -5.61 21.80 8.78
C ILE A 122 -5.21 23.23 8.47
N CYS A 123 -5.40 24.11 9.45
CA CYS A 123 -5.27 25.54 9.33
C CYS A 123 -4.31 26.06 10.40
N VAL A 124 -3.27 26.78 10.01
CA VAL A 124 -2.30 27.37 10.93
C VAL A 124 -2.50 28.87 10.99
N PHE A 125 -2.60 29.42 12.20
CA PHE A 125 -2.72 30.85 12.46
C PHE A 125 -1.59 31.32 13.38
N ALA A 126 -1.28 32.62 13.35
CA ALA A 126 -0.44 33.21 14.40
C ALA A 126 -1.21 33.17 15.73
N ALA A 127 -0.52 32.84 16.82
CA ALA A 127 -1.19 32.75 18.11
C ALA A 127 -1.87 34.07 18.50
N GLY A 128 -3.08 33.97 19.05
CA GLY A 128 -3.86 35.14 19.47
C GLY A 128 -4.45 35.97 18.32
N THR A 129 -4.26 35.59 17.06
CA THR A 129 -5.12 36.08 15.99
C THR A 129 -6.49 35.43 16.11
N ASN A 130 -7.55 36.25 16.12
CA ASN A 130 -8.90 35.72 16.10
C ASN A 130 -9.09 34.94 14.79
N ALA A 131 -9.18 33.62 14.90
CA ALA A 131 -9.49 32.74 13.78
C ALA A 131 -10.82 33.14 13.10
N ASN A 132 -11.65 33.97 13.74
CA ASN A 132 -12.90 34.49 13.18
C ASN A 132 -12.74 35.66 12.20
N SER A 133 -11.53 36.19 11.98
CA SER A 133 -11.34 37.40 11.15
C SER A 133 -10.08 37.41 10.28
N GLY A 134 -9.22 36.39 10.36
CA GLY A 134 -7.98 36.30 9.59
C GLY A 134 -7.97 35.15 8.58
N SER A 135 -7.11 35.24 7.57
CA SER A 135 -6.77 34.12 6.67
C SER A 135 -5.71 33.22 7.32
N PRO A 136 -5.75 31.89 7.09
CA PRO A 136 -4.72 30.99 7.59
C PRO A 136 -3.35 31.34 6.99
N LEU A 137 -2.31 31.23 7.81
CA LEU A 137 -0.91 31.39 7.38
C LEU A 137 -0.45 30.22 6.51
N ALA A 138 -0.95 29.01 6.78
CA ALA A 138 -0.71 27.81 6.00
C ALA A 138 -1.90 26.88 6.11
N THR A 139 -2.12 26.08 5.05
CA THR A 139 -3.15 25.05 5.02
C THR A 139 -2.59 23.71 4.60
N GLY A 140 -3.20 22.62 5.06
CA GLY A 140 -2.99 21.27 4.53
C GLY A 140 -4.27 20.46 4.64
N SER A 141 -4.19 19.20 4.27
CA SER A 141 -5.36 18.31 4.28
C SER A 141 -4.97 16.89 4.63
N VAL A 142 -5.92 16.17 5.23
CA VAL A 142 -5.88 14.73 5.43
C VAL A 142 -7.10 14.10 4.76
N GLN A 143 -6.88 13.04 3.99
CA GLN A 143 -7.96 12.29 3.36
C GLN A 143 -8.54 11.31 4.37
N LEU A 144 -9.87 11.19 4.40
CA LEU A 144 -10.56 10.26 5.29
C LEU A 144 -11.10 9.09 4.45
N ASP A 145 -10.67 7.90 4.79
CA ASP A 145 -11.17 6.66 4.22
C ASP A 145 -11.92 5.91 5.31
N LEU A 146 -13.21 6.18 5.47
CA LEU A 146 -14.00 5.66 6.60
C LEU A 146 -14.92 4.48 6.21
N ALA A 147 -14.97 4.15 4.92
CA ALA A 147 -15.79 3.07 4.42
C ALA A 147 -14.98 1.77 4.29
N SER A 148 -15.50 0.68 4.84
CA SER A 148 -14.96 -0.65 4.54
C SER A 148 -15.37 -1.12 3.14
N PRO A 149 -14.55 -1.95 2.47
CA PRO A 149 -14.93 -2.55 1.21
C PRO A 149 -16.06 -3.57 1.37
N ALA A 150 -16.73 -3.86 0.26
CA ALA A 150 -17.66 -4.98 0.20
C ALA A 150 -16.94 -6.31 0.48
N LYS A 151 -17.68 -7.24 1.12
CA LYS A 151 -17.24 -8.60 1.41
C LYS A 151 -16.92 -9.36 0.10
N PRO A 152 -15.69 -9.89 -0.09
CA PRO A 152 -15.37 -10.76 -1.21
C PRO A 152 -16.17 -12.06 -1.19
N ASN A 153 -16.36 -12.66 -2.37
CA ASN A 153 -16.98 -13.97 -2.50
C ASN A 153 -15.92 -15.01 -2.87
N LEU A 154 -15.49 -15.83 -1.91
CA LEU A 154 -14.55 -16.92 -2.16
C LEU A 154 -15.27 -18.02 -2.94
N LEU A 155 -14.80 -18.30 -4.16
CA LEU A 155 -15.46 -19.22 -5.09
C LEU A 155 -14.92 -20.64 -4.98
N SER A 156 -13.60 -20.78 -4.87
CA SER A 156 -12.95 -22.10 -4.90
C SER A 156 -11.55 -22.08 -4.29
N LEU A 157 -11.12 -23.25 -3.82
CA LEU A 157 -9.74 -23.55 -3.47
C LEU A 157 -9.23 -24.69 -4.37
N THR A 158 -8.16 -24.45 -5.12
CA THR A 158 -7.48 -25.49 -5.89
C THR A 158 -6.24 -25.99 -5.12
N PRO A 159 -6.17 -27.28 -4.77
CA PRO A 159 -5.00 -27.86 -4.13
C PRO A 159 -3.73 -27.79 -4.98
N GLY A 160 -2.59 -27.59 -4.33
CA GLY A 160 -1.26 -27.81 -4.90
C GLY A 160 -0.29 -28.33 -3.84
N ASP A 161 0.96 -28.58 -4.22
CA ASP A 161 1.98 -29.09 -3.29
C ASP A 161 2.33 -28.03 -2.24
N GLY A 162 2.02 -28.34 -0.98
CA GLY A 162 2.19 -27.43 0.15
C GLY A 162 1.50 -26.07 0.00
N SER A 163 0.42 -26.02 -0.79
CA SER A 163 -0.24 -24.77 -1.16
C SER A 163 -1.73 -24.92 -1.48
N LEU A 164 -2.46 -23.82 -1.36
CA LEU A 164 -3.83 -23.67 -1.85
C LEU A 164 -3.90 -22.42 -2.74
N ASN A 165 -4.53 -22.55 -3.90
CA ASN A 165 -4.87 -21.41 -4.76
C ASN A 165 -6.31 -21.00 -4.48
N ALA A 166 -6.51 -19.85 -3.85
CA ALA A 166 -7.82 -19.27 -3.65
C ALA A 166 -8.23 -18.44 -4.87
N ASN A 167 -9.47 -18.58 -5.29
CA ASN A 167 -10.08 -17.78 -6.36
C ASN A 167 -11.39 -17.17 -5.83
N TRP A 168 -11.58 -15.87 -6.04
CA TRP A 168 -12.68 -15.11 -5.47
C TRP A 168 -13.18 -14.02 -6.43
N ASP A 169 -14.44 -13.63 -6.26
CA ASP A 169 -14.99 -12.41 -6.82
C ASP A 169 -14.95 -11.27 -5.80
N LEU A 170 -15.12 -10.03 -6.27
CA LEU A 170 -15.19 -8.85 -5.38
C LEU A 170 -16.35 -8.88 -4.40
N GLY A 171 -17.39 -9.67 -4.68
CA GLY A 171 -18.67 -9.60 -4.00
C GLY A 171 -19.62 -8.56 -4.59
N THR A 172 -20.84 -8.55 -4.06
CA THR A 172 -21.89 -7.59 -4.44
C THR A 172 -21.70 -6.27 -3.72
N GLY A 173 -21.89 -5.15 -4.41
CA GLY A 173 -21.76 -3.81 -3.83
C GLY A 173 -20.33 -3.27 -3.82
N SER A 174 -19.38 -3.97 -4.45
CA SER A 174 -18.00 -3.52 -4.54
C SER A 174 -17.89 -2.30 -5.44
N ALA A 175 -17.20 -1.28 -4.93
CA ALA A 175 -17.01 -0.04 -5.64
C ALA A 175 -15.88 -0.14 -6.69
N ALA A 176 -15.90 0.74 -7.68
CA ALA A 176 -14.86 0.79 -8.72
C ALA A 176 -13.50 1.18 -8.11
N ALA A 177 -12.41 0.68 -8.69
CA ALA A 177 -11.08 1.01 -8.19
C ALA A 177 -10.86 2.54 -8.15
N GLY A 178 -10.32 3.03 -7.02
CA GLY A 178 -10.06 4.46 -6.84
C GLY A 178 -11.25 5.27 -6.30
N THR A 179 -12.39 4.64 -6.02
CA THR A 179 -13.49 5.27 -5.28
C THR A 179 -13.42 4.93 -3.79
N ILE A 180 -14.12 5.70 -2.95
CA ILE A 180 -14.22 5.43 -1.51
C ILE A 180 -14.80 4.03 -1.27
N GLY A 181 -14.24 3.32 -0.28
CA GLY A 181 -14.63 1.95 0.04
C GLY A 181 -14.27 0.94 -1.06
N SER A 182 -13.50 1.32 -2.08
CA SER A 182 -12.99 0.35 -3.05
C SER A 182 -11.84 -0.45 -2.46
N ALA A 183 -11.79 -1.73 -2.81
CA ALA A 183 -10.66 -2.59 -2.44
C ALA A 183 -9.38 -2.12 -3.17
N ASN A 184 -8.28 -2.05 -2.43
CA ASN A 184 -6.93 -1.79 -2.93
C ASN A 184 -6.05 -3.05 -2.85
N SER A 185 -6.23 -3.85 -1.80
CA SER A 185 -5.58 -5.15 -1.62
C SER A 185 -6.55 -6.18 -1.02
N PHE A 186 -6.13 -7.43 -0.97
CA PHE A 186 -6.90 -8.54 -0.40
C PHE A 186 -6.02 -9.36 0.54
N ARG A 187 -6.58 -9.87 1.63
CA ARG A 187 -5.92 -10.86 2.49
C ARG A 187 -6.62 -12.19 2.37
N VAL A 188 -5.85 -13.24 2.10
CA VAL A 188 -6.31 -14.62 2.20
C VAL A 188 -5.90 -15.12 3.57
N HIS A 189 -6.89 -15.29 4.44
CA HIS A 189 -6.73 -15.82 5.78
C HIS A 189 -6.84 -17.34 5.76
N TYR A 190 -6.00 -18.04 6.50
CA TYR A 190 -5.99 -19.50 6.56
C TYR A 190 -5.56 -20.00 7.93
N ALA A 191 -6.18 -21.09 8.39
CA ALA A 191 -5.84 -21.79 9.63
C ALA A 191 -6.11 -23.29 9.46
N PRO A 192 -5.38 -24.19 10.14
CA PRO A 192 -5.75 -25.60 10.21
C PRO A 192 -7.19 -25.76 10.71
N ALA A 193 -7.99 -26.57 10.03
CA ALA A 193 -9.41 -26.72 10.33
C ALA A 193 -9.67 -27.41 11.68
N ASP A 194 -8.66 -28.11 12.22
CA ASP A 194 -8.67 -28.71 13.55
C ASP A 194 -8.33 -27.73 14.69
N GLY A 195 -7.99 -26.47 14.36
CA GLY A 195 -7.60 -25.46 15.34
C GLY A 195 -6.20 -25.65 15.95
N SER A 196 -5.36 -26.49 15.34
CA SER A 196 -4.01 -26.78 15.84
C SER A 196 -3.04 -25.60 15.79
N ALA A 197 -3.33 -24.57 14.99
CA ALA A 197 -2.54 -23.35 14.91
C ALA A 197 -3.42 -22.10 14.77
N ALA A 198 -2.85 -20.95 15.15
CA ALA A 198 -3.48 -19.65 14.97
C ALA A 198 -3.69 -19.32 13.48
N GLN A 199 -4.70 -18.49 13.21
CA GLN A 199 -4.95 -17.97 11.87
C GLN A 199 -3.76 -17.15 11.38
N GLN A 200 -3.41 -17.37 10.12
CA GLN A 200 -2.42 -16.61 9.38
C GLN A 200 -3.08 -15.95 8.18
N TYR A 201 -2.39 -15.00 7.56
CA TYR A 201 -2.85 -14.40 6.31
C TYR A 201 -1.71 -14.14 5.34
N ARG A 202 -2.05 -14.07 4.06
CA ARG A 202 -1.18 -13.55 3.00
C ARG A 202 -1.90 -12.43 2.26
N GLU A 203 -1.21 -11.30 2.09
CA GLU A 203 -1.75 -10.15 1.38
C GLU A 203 -1.38 -10.16 -0.11
N PHE A 204 -2.33 -9.73 -0.94
CA PHE A 204 -2.23 -9.62 -2.39
C PHE A 204 -2.64 -8.21 -2.80
N THR A 205 -1.75 -7.48 -3.46
CA THR A 205 -2.00 -6.10 -3.91
C THR A 205 -2.79 -6.07 -5.21
N GLY A 206 -3.53 -4.98 -5.43
CA GLY A 206 -4.27 -4.71 -6.66
C GLY A 206 -5.79 -4.83 -6.46
N ALA A 207 -6.50 -3.74 -6.76
CA ALA A 207 -7.96 -3.65 -6.67
C ALA A 207 -8.71 -4.69 -7.52
N SER A 208 -8.12 -5.12 -8.64
CA SER A 208 -8.68 -6.10 -9.55
C SER A 208 -8.22 -7.54 -9.29
N THR A 209 -7.47 -7.80 -8.22
CA THR A 209 -6.96 -9.15 -7.91
C THR A 209 -8.10 -10.07 -7.49
N ARG A 210 -8.19 -11.24 -8.13
CA ARG A 210 -9.24 -12.26 -7.93
C ARG A 210 -8.72 -13.62 -7.52
N SER A 211 -7.41 -13.75 -7.38
CA SER A 211 -6.79 -15.02 -7.08
C SER A 211 -5.51 -14.82 -6.29
N GLY A 212 -5.20 -15.79 -5.44
CA GLY A 212 -4.03 -15.74 -4.58
C GLY A 212 -3.59 -17.13 -4.15
N ARG A 213 -2.29 -17.37 -4.26
CA ARG A 213 -1.66 -18.62 -3.80
C ARG A 213 -1.12 -18.47 -2.38
N VAL A 214 -1.61 -19.27 -1.45
CA VAL A 214 -1.02 -19.45 -0.12
C VAL A 214 -0.11 -20.68 -0.14
N THR A 215 1.07 -20.57 0.49
CA THR A 215 2.15 -21.57 0.42
C THR A 215 2.70 -21.86 1.80
N GLY A 216 3.50 -22.93 1.93
CA GLY A 216 4.08 -23.32 3.21
C GLY A 216 3.08 -24.07 4.10
N LEU A 217 2.04 -24.64 3.48
CA LEU A 217 1.03 -25.45 4.14
C LEU A 217 1.48 -26.92 4.18
N THR A 218 1.00 -27.66 5.17
CA THR A 218 1.28 -29.10 5.27
C THR A 218 0.32 -29.89 4.38
N ASN A 219 0.86 -30.77 3.54
CA ASN A 219 0.03 -31.66 2.71
C ASN A 219 -0.87 -32.57 3.55
N ASN A 220 -2.06 -32.85 3.02
CA ASN A 220 -3.13 -33.65 3.64
C ASN A 220 -3.71 -33.08 4.94
N VAL A 221 -3.28 -31.88 5.36
CA VAL A 221 -3.90 -31.15 6.47
C VAL A 221 -5.01 -30.25 5.90
N PRO A 222 -6.25 -30.34 6.40
CA PRO A 222 -7.32 -29.45 5.99
C PRO A 222 -7.11 -28.05 6.59
N TYR A 223 -7.25 -27.01 5.77
CA TYR A 223 -7.22 -25.62 6.18
C TYR A 223 -8.56 -24.95 5.87
N THR A 224 -9.07 -24.19 6.82
CA THR A 224 -10.20 -23.27 6.60
C THR A 224 -9.65 -21.94 6.07
N VAL A 225 -10.17 -21.49 4.94
CA VAL A 225 -9.71 -20.30 4.23
C VAL A 225 -10.85 -19.30 4.07
N THR A 226 -10.56 -18.03 4.30
CA THR A 226 -11.45 -16.89 4.00
C THR A 226 -10.67 -15.79 3.29
N VAL A 227 -11.39 -14.87 2.64
CA VAL A 227 -10.79 -13.72 1.95
C VAL A 227 -11.45 -12.43 2.45
N THR A 228 -10.64 -11.42 2.73
CA THR A 228 -11.07 -10.05 3.02
C THR A 228 -10.47 -9.08 2.01
N ALA A 229 -11.14 -7.96 1.81
CA ALA A 229 -10.64 -6.83 1.03
C ALA A 229 -10.17 -5.72 1.98
N LEU A 230 -9.17 -4.95 1.56
CA LEU A 230 -8.68 -3.78 2.28
C LEU A 230 -8.74 -2.55 1.40
N THR A 231 -9.18 -1.41 1.94
CA THR A 231 -9.07 -0.13 1.25
C THR A 231 -7.62 0.39 1.26
N ILE A 232 -7.39 1.54 0.60
CA ILE A 232 -6.10 2.22 0.65
C ILE A 232 -5.75 2.75 2.06
N GLY A 233 -6.74 3.17 2.85
CA GLY A 233 -6.57 3.51 4.26
C GLY A 233 -6.46 2.29 5.18
N GLY A 234 -6.65 1.07 4.67
CA GLY A 234 -6.51 -0.16 5.45
C GLY A 234 -7.78 -0.62 6.17
N ASN A 235 -8.96 -0.09 5.83
CA ASN A 235 -10.21 -0.66 6.34
C ASN A 235 -10.41 -2.06 5.77
N GLU A 236 -10.56 -3.04 6.64
CA GLU A 236 -10.82 -4.42 6.23
C GLU A 236 -12.34 -4.67 6.09
N SER A 237 -12.71 -5.46 5.09
CA SER A 237 -14.10 -5.89 4.88
C SER A 237 -14.50 -7.00 5.86
N LEU A 238 -15.79 -7.34 5.88
CA LEU A 238 -16.18 -8.65 6.42
C LEU A 238 -15.49 -9.78 5.63
N PRO A 239 -15.11 -10.89 6.29
CA PRO A 239 -14.57 -12.06 5.59
C PRO A 239 -15.60 -12.71 4.68
N SER A 240 -15.13 -13.30 3.58
CA SER A 240 -15.89 -14.23 2.75
C SER A 240 -16.49 -15.37 3.59
N ASP A 241 -17.44 -16.10 3.02
CA ASP A 241 -17.80 -17.39 3.60
C ASP A 241 -16.59 -18.33 3.55
N PRO A 242 -16.36 -19.15 4.60
CA PRO A 242 -15.19 -20.01 4.67
C PRO A 242 -15.31 -21.21 3.73
N ILE A 243 -14.20 -21.58 3.09
CA ILE A 243 -14.05 -22.84 2.36
C ILE A 243 -12.92 -23.63 3.01
N THR A 244 -13.10 -24.94 3.17
CA THR A 244 -12.05 -25.85 3.62
C THR A 244 -11.41 -26.55 2.43
N GLY A 245 -10.08 -26.61 2.41
CA GLY A 245 -9.31 -27.34 1.41
C GLY A 245 -8.02 -27.90 2.00
N SER A 246 -7.52 -29.00 1.42
CA SER A 246 -6.26 -29.62 1.83
C SER A 246 -5.24 -29.53 0.69
N PRO A 247 -4.02 -29.03 0.94
CA PRO A 247 -2.93 -29.20 0.00
C PRO A 247 -2.67 -30.68 -0.25
N ILE A 248 -2.29 -31.03 -1.47
CA ILE A 248 -1.97 -32.40 -1.85
C ILE A 248 -0.53 -32.44 -2.38
N PRO A 249 0.22 -33.51 -2.09
CA PRO A 249 1.52 -33.67 -2.72
C PRO A 249 1.32 -33.78 -4.23
N VAL A 250 2.04 -32.97 -4.98
CA VAL A 250 2.08 -33.06 -6.45
C VAL A 250 3.46 -33.59 -6.82
N ASP A 251 3.47 -34.75 -7.46
CA ASP A 251 4.67 -35.27 -8.11
C ASP A 251 4.77 -34.63 -9.49
N ASP A 252 5.69 -33.68 -9.66
CA ASP A 252 6.02 -33.16 -10.98
C ASP A 252 6.81 -34.20 -11.79
N PHE A 253 6.93 -33.95 -13.10
CA PHE A 253 7.67 -34.86 -14.00
C PHE A 253 9.09 -35.14 -13.49
N TRP A 254 9.74 -34.12 -12.91
CA TRP A 254 11.08 -34.24 -12.38
C TRP A 254 11.15 -35.19 -11.18
N ARG A 255 10.26 -35.04 -10.20
CA ARG A 255 10.12 -35.98 -9.07
C ARG A 255 9.78 -37.38 -9.54
N LEU A 256 8.85 -37.54 -10.49
CA LEU A 256 8.52 -38.84 -11.06
C LEU A 256 9.75 -39.48 -11.73
N TYR A 257 10.48 -38.70 -12.53
CA TYR A 257 11.71 -39.14 -13.20
C TYR A 257 12.78 -39.54 -12.19
N GLN A 258 13.05 -38.71 -11.18
CA GLN A 258 14.03 -39.01 -10.12
C GLN A 258 13.63 -40.24 -9.30
N ASN A 259 12.35 -40.36 -8.91
CA ASN A 259 11.82 -41.50 -8.17
C ASN A 259 11.88 -42.80 -8.99
N ALA A 260 11.80 -42.71 -10.32
CA ALA A 260 12.00 -43.84 -11.23
C ALA A 260 13.49 -44.21 -11.45
N GLY A 261 14.41 -43.61 -10.69
CA GLY A 261 15.85 -43.84 -10.83
C GLY A 261 16.49 -43.04 -11.96
N GLY A 262 15.75 -42.10 -12.55
CA GLY A 262 16.25 -41.14 -13.52
C GLY A 262 17.40 -40.32 -12.92
N ARG A 263 18.50 -40.25 -13.66
CA ARG A 263 19.67 -39.44 -13.31
C ARG A 263 19.97 -38.55 -14.50
N GLU A 264 19.77 -37.25 -14.36
CA GLU A 264 20.32 -36.34 -15.35
C GLU A 264 21.78 -36.06 -15.04
N GLN A 265 22.65 -36.61 -15.89
CA GLN A 265 23.95 -36.02 -16.13
C GLN A 265 23.70 -34.77 -16.99
N GLY A 266 23.18 -33.70 -16.39
CA GLY A 266 22.85 -32.47 -17.12
C GLY A 266 23.99 -32.08 -18.07
N GLY A 267 23.67 -31.84 -19.35
CA GLY A 267 24.71 -31.53 -20.31
C GLY A 267 24.26 -31.39 -21.75
N CYS A 268 23.73 -30.21 -22.11
CA CYS A 268 24.19 -29.55 -23.35
C CYS A 268 25.60 -28.95 -23.16
N ALA A 269 26.38 -29.48 -22.21
CA ALA A 269 27.81 -29.26 -22.16
C ALA A 269 28.39 -30.02 -23.34
N SER A 270 29.08 -29.29 -24.20
CA SER A 270 30.20 -29.75 -25.02
C SER A 270 31.02 -30.84 -24.30
N GLY A 271 30.56 -32.10 -24.36
CA GLY A 271 31.33 -33.25 -23.92
C GLY A 271 32.62 -33.31 -24.73
N ALA A 272 33.64 -34.01 -24.24
CA ALA A 272 34.99 -34.08 -24.83
C ALA A 272 35.03 -34.38 -26.34
N ALA A 273 33.94 -34.88 -26.93
CA ALA A 273 33.74 -35.01 -28.38
C ALA A 273 33.70 -33.66 -29.14
N GLY A 274 33.25 -32.55 -28.52
CA GLY A 274 33.17 -31.23 -29.16
C GLY A 274 34.54 -30.59 -29.41
N LEU A 275 35.48 -30.75 -28.47
CA LEU A 275 36.87 -30.33 -28.67
C LEU A 275 37.63 -31.28 -29.60
N ALA A 276 37.36 -32.60 -29.54
CA ALA A 276 37.94 -33.57 -30.47
C ALA A 276 37.54 -33.28 -31.94
N ALA A 277 36.29 -32.86 -32.18
CA ALA A 277 35.82 -32.47 -33.52
C ALA A 277 36.51 -31.20 -34.05
N LEU A 278 36.82 -30.22 -33.19
CA LEU A 278 37.54 -29.01 -33.58
C LEU A 278 39.04 -29.26 -33.83
N VAL A 279 39.67 -30.16 -33.08
CA VAL A 279 41.06 -30.58 -33.33
C VAL A 279 41.18 -31.39 -34.63
N ALA A 280 40.17 -32.21 -34.97
CA ALA A 280 40.13 -32.96 -36.23
C ALA A 280 40.01 -32.07 -37.49
N LEU A 281 39.53 -30.84 -37.37
CA LEU A 281 39.42 -29.88 -38.48
C LEU A 281 40.67 -29.01 -38.68
N ALA A 282 41.58 -28.95 -37.69
CA ALA A 282 42.82 -28.18 -37.79
C ALA A 282 43.74 -28.57 -38.97
N PRO A 283 43.94 -29.86 -39.32
CA PRO A 283 44.77 -30.23 -40.47
C PRO A 283 44.13 -29.85 -41.83
N LEU A 284 42.80 -29.76 -41.91
CA LEU A 284 42.10 -29.37 -43.14
C LEU A 284 42.22 -27.86 -43.42
N VAL A 285 42.21 -27.03 -42.38
CA VAL A 285 42.43 -25.57 -42.50
C VAL A 285 43.89 -25.26 -42.83
N LEU A 286 44.84 -25.99 -42.25
CA LEU A 286 46.28 -25.84 -42.56
C LEU A 286 46.65 -26.33 -43.97
N ARG A 287 45.99 -27.37 -44.49
CA ARG A 287 46.15 -27.81 -45.89
C ARG A 287 45.59 -26.79 -46.90
N ARG A 288 44.54 -26.03 -46.54
CA ARG A 288 43.97 -25.00 -47.42
C ARG A 288 44.86 -23.76 -47.54
N LYS A 289 45.68 -23.44 -46.52
CA LYS A 289 46.67 -22.35 -46.57
C LYS A 289 47.94 -22.66 -47.39
N ARG A 290 48.27 -23.94 -47.63
CA ARG A 290 49.45 -24.34 -48.43
C ARG A 290 49.20 -24.49 -49.93
N ARG A 291 47.97 -24.30 -50.40
CA ARG A 291 47.60 -24.35 -51.83
C ARG A 291 47.00 -23.04 -52.32
N ARG A 292 47.72 -21.94 -52.10
CA ARG A 292 47.54 -20.69 -52.85
C ARG A 292 48.92 -20.23 -53.30
N PRO A 293 49.31 -20.46 -54.57
CA PRO A 293 50.27 -19.61 -55.25
C PRO A 293 49.68 -18.20 -55.45
#